data_AF-A0A937GSM5-F1
#
_entry.id   AF-A0A937GSM5-F1
#
_cell.length_a   1.000
_cell.length_b   1.000
_cell.length_c   1.000
_cell.angle_alpha   90.00
_cell.angle_beta   90.00
_cell.angle_gamma   90.00
#
_symmetry.space_group_name_H-M   'P 1'
#
loop_
_entity.id
_entity.type
_entity.pdbx_description
1 polymer ?
#
loop_
_entity_poly.entity_id
_entity_poly.type
_entity_poly.pdbx_seq_one_letter_code
_entity_poly.pdbx_strand_id
1 'polypeptide(L)'
;MSALKPLFLKPVSIPIELAIKMNFKELNIIDKRNLTPLCVEFTFELPKKFKRSFNPQAGQYVTLKISDEKVTQARNYSISKFNPEQNAFSIAVKRVEKGWFSNRLINGFQIGDKLQVSEPQGDFLISKKDLKTYRQFVFLSGGSGITPILNLLAHLKQQAYTGDVILIYGNKNEEEIIYKAELDQLQKEWPNFKIIYGLEETSSPDYEKCQLTVNCLKGLFEKYQIKSANSCFLASGPPIIIDNLRIFLQEIKVKLTHLKFEKFFIELDLKTTQQQIEVEINKKQKQIVVAAQQTLLDACLNAGLPIQHNCKSGSCRSCQAIVKKGEVFPHSKNRKVLTCQTGANDSNLKLSFDIPLIQSLWSDRNLLIATGMLLALLLLIPIQHPDNEVFLAKGELNTGHEDLSCVQCHSSADGTLRQQLQHNTKELLQASFDFTTFGNKKVDNEQCLKCHQRPNDRHPTHRFNEPRFKEAIAQIQAQNCTTCHGEHLGRRVKFEQVDFCVNCHSDTEIKNDPIDFKHADLILQNKWDTCIQCHDFHGNHEMQVPVAIKDTISKKELNDYYRGGDDPFGDVKTYMATLNE
;
A
#
# COMPACT_ATOMS: atom_id res chain seq x y z
N MET A 1 -12.61 -47.43 -3.84
CA MET A 1 -13.56 -46.69 -4.70
C MET A 1 -14.75 -46.24 -3.87
N SER A 2 -14.71 -45.02 -3.34
CA SER A 2 -15.92 -44.29 -2.88
C SER A 2 -15.64 -42.80 -3.05
N ALA A 3 -16.11 -42.26 -4.17
CA ALA A 3 -16.00 -40.84 -4.48
C ALA A 3 -17.08 -40.06 -3.71
N LEU A 4 -16.64 -39.21 -2.78
CA LEU A 4 -17.48 -38.22 -2.11
C LEU A 4 -17.99 -37.21 -3.14
N LYS A 5 -19.32 -37.08 -3.27
CA LYS A 5 -19.97 -36.07 -4.11
C LYS A 5 -19.77 -34.67 -3.51
N PRO A 6 -19.36 -33.66 -4.29
CA PRO A 6 -19.31 -32.29 -3.80
C PRO A 6 -20.74 -31.72 -3.68
N LEU A 7 -21.04 -31.15 -2.52
CA LEU A 7 -22.26 -30.40 -2.25
C LEU A 7 -22.20 -29.09 -3.06
N PHE A 8 -22.92 -29.02 -4.17
CA PHE A 8 -23.14 -27.75 -4.87
C PHE A 8 -24.09 -26.88 -4.05
N LEU A 9 -23.55 -25.86 -3.39
CA LEU A 9 -24.33 -24.74 -2.88
C LEU A 9 -25.03 -24.06 -4.07
N LYS A 10 -26.37 -24.10 -4.08
CA LYS A 10 -27.18 -23.37 -5.07
C LYS A 10 -26.80 -21.88 -5.00
N PRO A 11 -26.61 -21.20 -6.14
CA PRO A 11 -26.40 -19.76 -6.15
C PRO A 11 -27.64 -19.11 -5.52
N VAL A 12 -27.44 -18.44 -4.38
CA VAL A 12 -28.44 -17.56 -3.80
C VAL A 12 -28.62 -16.42 -4.79
N SER A 13 -29.75 -16.40 -5.49
CA SER A 13 -30.17 -15.29 -6.32
C SER A 13 -30.43 -14.09 -5.41
N ILE A 14 -29.45 -13.21 -5.27
CA ILE A 14 -29.65 -11.89 -4.68
C ILE A 14 -30.62 -11.14 -5.59
N PRO A 15 -31.78 -10.67 -5.10
CA PRO A 15 -32.70 -9.89 -5.91
C PRO A 15 -31.99 -8.65 -6.46
N ILE A 16 -31.95 -8.53 -7.78
CA ILE A 16 -31.54 -7.31 -8.49
C ILE A 16 -32.69 -6.30 -8.35
N GLU A 17 -32.86 -5.75 -7.15
CA GLU A 17 -33.86 -4.72 -6.84
C GLU A 17 -33.23 -3.46 -6.21
N LEU A 18 -31.94 -3.25 -6.45
CA LEU A 18 -31.24 -1.99 -6.19
C LEU A 18 -31.02 -1.22 -7.50
N ALA A 19 -32.10 -0.96 -8.24
CA ALA A 19 -32.14 0.25 -9.02
C ALA A 19 -32.16 1.40 -8.00
N ILE A 20 -31.04 2.13 -7.85
CA ILE A 20 -30.96 3.30 -6.97
C ILE A 20 -31.99 4.30 -7.47
N LYS A 21 -33.18 4.27 -6.89
CA LYS A 21 -34.23 5.26 -7.13
C LYS A 21 -33.72 6.54 -6.47
N MET A 22 -33.18 7.46 -7.26
CA MET A 22 -32.73 8.75 -6.75
C MET A 22 -33.88 9.41 -5.98
N ASN A 23 -33.65 9.70 -4.70
CA ASN A 23 -34.64 10.34 -3.85
C ASN A 23 -34.63 11.85 -4.11
N PHE A 24 -35.69 12.35 -4.73
CA PHE A 24 -35.85 13.78 -5.00
C PHE A 24 -36.65 14.44 -3.87
N LYS A 25 -36.18 15.61 -3.43
CA LYS A 25 -36.82 16.47 -2.44
C LYS A 25 -37.32 17.72 -3.14
N GLU A 26 -38.48 18.22 -2.73
CA GLU A 26 -38.94 19.53 -3.19
C GLU A 26 -38.31 20.62 -2.35
N LEU A 27 -37.58 21.53 -3.01
CA LEU A 27 -36.92 22.68 -2.40
C LEU A 27 -37.49 23.98 -3.00
N ASN A 28 -37.62 25.00 -2.15
CA ASN A 28 -38.08 26.32 -2.56
C ASN A 28 -36.94 27.13 -3.16
N ILE A 29 -37.20 27.85 -4.25
CA ILE A 29 -36.32 28.88 -4.78
C ILE A 29 -36.51 30.13 -3.94
N ILE A 30 -35.47 30.59 -3.26
CA ILE A 30 -35.52 31.79 -2.40
C ILE A 30 -34.85 33.01 -3.03
N ASP A 31 -34.00 32.80 -4.03
CA ASP A 31 -33.39 33.88 -4.80
C ASP A 31 -33.11 33.44 -6.24
N LYS A 32 -33.16 34.41 -7.15
CA LYS A 32 -32.91 34.24 -8.60
C LYS A 32 -32.22 35.49 -9.13
N ARG A 33 -30.96 35.34 -9.54
CA ARG A 33 -30.11 36.46 -9.96
C ARG A 33 -29.48 36.21 -11.32
N ASN A 34 -29.56 37.19 -12.23
CA ASN A 34 -28.83 37.12 -13.49
C ASN A 34 -27.34 37.36 -13.22
N LEU A 35 -26.49 36.42 -13.61
CA LEU A 35 -25.02 36.55 -13.54
C LEU A 35 -24.46 37.12 -14.84
N THR A 36 -25.03 36.70 -15.97
CA THR A 36 -24.72 37.19 -17.32
C THR A 36 -26.02 37.15 -18.15
N PRO A 37 -26.05 37.71 -19.38
CA PRO A 37 -27.24 37.59 -20.25
C PRO A 37 -27.66 36.15 -20.53
N LEU A 38 -26.72 35.21 -20.44
CA LEU A 38 -26.94 33.79 -20.69
C LEU A 38 -26.94 32.93 -19.43
N CYS A 39 -26.72 33.46 -18.23
CA CYS A 39 -26.57 32.64 -17.03
C CYS A 39 -27.33 33.21 -15.82
N VAL A 40 -28.10 32.35 -15.16
CA VAL A 40 -28.90 32.70 -13.98
C VAL A 40 -28.50 31.83 -12.79
N GLU A 41 -28.27 32.45 -11.65
CA GLU A 41 -28.10 31.80 -10.35
C GLU A 41 -29.47 31.55 -9.72
N PHE A 42 -29.68 30.34 -9.21
CA PHE A 42 -30.83 29.98 -8.40
C PHE A 42 -30.34 29.58 -7.02
N THR A 43 -30.94 30.14 -5.97
CA THR A 43 -30.65 29.76 -4.58
C THR A 43 -31.83 29.00 -4.01
N PHE A 44 -31.55 27.84 -3.42
CA PHE A 44 -32.53 26.97 -2.81
C PHE A 44 -32.41 26.99 -1.31
N GLU A 45 -33.56 27.09 -0.63
CA GLU A 45 -33.64 26.86 0.81
C GLU A 45 -33.58 25.36 1.10
N LEU A 46 -32.81 24.98 2.12
CA LEU A 46 -32.79 23.64 2.69
C LEU A 46 -33.60 23.62 3.99
N PRO A 47 -34.84 23.09 3.98
CA PRO A 47 -35.61 22.88 5.19
C PRO A 47 -34.82 22.12 6.25
N LYS A 48 -34.93 22.51 7.52
CA LYS A 48 -34.19 21.91 8.66
C LYS A 48 -34.25 20.38 8.69
N LYS A 49 -35.38 19.79 8.29
CA LYS A 49 -35.58 18.32 8.18
C LYS A 49 -34.59 17.62 7.23
N PHE A 50 -34.03 18.34 6.26
CA PHE A 50 -33.08 17.79 5.29
C PHE A 50 -31.62 18.10 5.62
N LYS A 51 -31.34 18.86 6.69
CA LYS A 51 -29.97 19.29 7.05
C LYS A 51 -28.98 18.12 7.22
N ARG A 52 -29.41 16.99 7.81
CA ARG A 52 -28.55 15.80 7.97
C ARG A 52 -28.26 15.07 6.65
N SER A 53 -29.21 15.08 5.72
CA SER A 53 -29.08 14.38 4.44
C SER A 53 -28.52 15.27 3.33
N PHE A 54 -28.48 16.59 3.54
CA PHE A 54 -28.04 17.58 2.58
C PHE A 54 -26.89 18.40 3.18
N ASN A 55 -25.72 17.77 3.25
CA ASN A 55 -24.47 18.41 3.69
C ASN A 55 -23.44 18.37 2.55
N PRO A 56 -23.58 19.27 1.56
CA PRO A 56 -22.76 19.24 0.36
C PRO A 56 -21.30 19.55 0.69
N GLN A 57 -20.40 18.83 0.04
CA GLN A 57 -18.98 19.16 0.00
C GLN A 57 -18.69 20.02 -1.23
N ALA A 58 -17.66 20.86 -1.13
CA ALA A 58 -17.26 21.74 -2.22
C ALA A 58 -16.85 20.94 -3.45
N GLY A 59 -17.47 21.26 -4.60
CA GLY A 59 -17.28 20.55 -5.87
C GLY A 59 -18.32 19.47 -6.17
N GLN A 60 -19.29 19.22 -5.27
CA GLN A 60 -20.44 18.36 -5.56
C GLN A 60 -21.50 19.04 -6.42
N TYR A 61 -22.35 18.23 -7.02
CA TYR A 61 -23.52 18.63 -7.79
C TYR A 61 -24.82 18.09 -7.21
N VAL A 62 -25.94 18.67 -7.63
CA VAL A 62 -27.28 18.15 -7.41
C VAL A 62 -27.93 17.84 -8.74
N THR A 63 -28.85 16.88 -8.77
CA THR A 63 -29.69 16.62 -9.94
C THR A 63 -31.00 17.34 -9.75
N LEU A 64 -31.31 18.25 -10.67
CA LEU A 64 -32.61 18.86 -10.79
C LEU A 64 -33.50 18.03 -11.70
N LYS A 65 -34.77 17.90 -11.36
CA LYS A 65 -35.78 17.24 -12.18
C LYS A 65 -36.93 18.19 -12.46
N ILE A 66 -37.29 18.29 -13.74
CA ILE A 66 -38.47 19.03 -14.21
C ILE A 66 -39.33 18.04 -14.97
N SER A 67 -40.62 18.01 -14.59
CA SER A 67 -41.65 17.22 -15.24
C SER A 67 -42.77 18.15 -15.71
N ASP A 68 -43.16 18.05 -16.98
CA ASP A 68 -44.43 18.54 -17.49
C ASP A 68 -45.27 17.37 -18.06
N GLU A 69 -46.43 17.66 -18.63
CA GLU A 69 -47.36 16.63 -19.17
C GLU A 69 -46.74 15.75 -20.26
N LYS A 70 -45.71 16.23 -20.98
CA LYS A 70 -45.15 15.57 -22.16
C LYS A 70 -43.73 15.06 -21.93
N VAL A 71 -42.96 15.72 -21.06
CA VAL A 71 -41.52 15.54 -20.93
C VAL A 71 -41.13 15.56 -19.45
N THR A 72 -40.38 14.53 -19.04
CA THR A 72 -39.64 14.52 -17.77
C THR A 72 -38.16 14.41 -18.07
N GLN A 73 -37.39 15.39 -17.61
CA GLN A 73 -35.93 15.39 -17.71
C GLN A 73 -35.30 15.64 -16.34
N ALA A 74 -34.06 15.18 -16.19
CA ALA A 74 -33.24 15.44 -15.03
C ALA A 74 -31.82 15.82 -15.45
N ARG A 75 -31.25 16.87 -14.85
CA ARG A 75 -29.93 17.42 -15.21
C ARG A 75 -29.12 17.75 -13.97
N ASN A 76 -27.82 17.53 -14.06
CA ASN A 76 -26.89 17.81 -12.98
C ASN A 76 -26.42 19.25 -13.05
N TYR A 77 -26.38 19.90 -11.89
CA TYR A 77 -25.84 21.24 -11.72
C TYR A 77 -24.93 21.26 -10.50
N SER A 78 -23.69 21.67 -10.71
CA SER A 78 -22.72 21.82 -9.63
C SER A 78 -23.18 22.91 -8.67
N ILE A 79 -23.01 22.65 -7.37
CA ILE A 79 -23.31 23.62 -6.33
C ILE A 79 -22.25 24.71 -6.40
N SER A 80 -22.65 25.93 -6.75
CA SER A 80 -21.75 27.08 -6.87
C SER A 80 -21.40 27.70 -5.52
N LYS A 81 -22.37 27.71 -4.59
CA LYS A 81 -22.22 28.25 -3.24
C LYS A 81 -23.00 27.39 -2.25
N PHE A 82 -22.50 27.28 -1.03
CA PHE A 82 -23.23 26.71 0.09
C PHE A 82 -23.06 27.62 1.31
N ASN A 83 -24.19 28.05 1.88
CA ASN A 83 -24.24 28.85 3.11
C ASN A 83 -24.87 28.00 4.24
N PRO A 84 -24.04 27.44 5.15
CA PRO A 84 -24.52 26.64 6.27
C PRO A 84 -25.41 27.41 7.26
N GLU A 85 -25.20 28.72 7.40
CA GLU A 85 -25.93 29.56 8.35
C GLU A 85 -27.37 29.79 7.87
N GLN A 86 -27.51 30.14 6.59
CA GLN A 86 -28.82 30.31 5.94
C GLN A 86 -29.48 28.97 5.57
N ASN A 87 -28.78 27.84 5.73
CA ASN A 87 -29.15 26.53 5.20
C ASN A 87 -29.60 26.66 3.73
N ALA A 88 -28.77 27.28 2.91
CA ALA A 88 -29.09 27.52 1.51
C ALA A 88 -27.90 27.16 0.62
N PHE A 89 -28.19 26.77 -0.61
CA PHE A 89 -27.15 26.55 -1.62
C PHE A 89 -27.60 27.15 -2.94
N SER A 90 -26.62 27.49 -3.78
CA SER A 90 -26.87 28.08 -5.10
C SER A 90 -26.31 27.18 -6.20
N ILE A 91 -26.94 27.25 -7.37
CA ILE A 91 -26.42 26.72 -8.63
C ILE A 91 -26.43 27.82 -9.67
N ALA A 92 -25.55 27.75 -10.67
CA ALA A 92 -25.67 28.61 -11.86
C ALA A 92 -26.08 27.79 -13.08
N VAL A 93 -27.03 28.33 -13.84
CA VAL A 93 -27.60 27.69 -15.01
C VAL A 93 -27.32 28.58 -16.21
N LYS A 94 -26.37 28.15 -17.05
CA LYS A 94 -26.13 28.77 -18.36
C LYS A 94 -27.15 28.25 -19.36
N ARG A 95 -27.80 29.15 -20.09
CA ARG A 95 -28.64 28.86 -21.24
C ARG A 95 -27.83 28.06 -22.25
N VAL A 96 -28.48 27.05 -22.79
CA VAL A 96 -27.96 26.29 -23.92
C VAL A 96 -28.94 26.53 -25.08
N GLU A 97 -28.42 26.81 -26.26
CA GLU A 97 -29.23 27.26 -27.39
C GLU A 97 -30.20 26.16 -27.81
N LYS A 98 -31.52 26.41 -27.85
CA LYS A 98 -32.55 25.38 -28.11
C LYS A 98 -32.66 24.26 -27.06
N GLY A 99 -31.80 24.24 -26.03
CA GLY A 99 -31.85 23.26 -24.95
C GLY A 99 -33.12 23.36 -24.11
N TRP A 100 -33.87 22.27 -24.01
CA TRP A 100 -35.15 22.25 -23.28
C TRP A 100 -34.99 22.60 -21.77
N PHE A 101 -34.09 21.93 -21.05
CA PHE A 101 -34.05 22.00 -19.59
C PHE A 101 -33.59 23.36 -19.06
N SER A 102 -32.48 23.90 -19.57
CA SER A 102 -31.91 25.18 -19.11
C SER A 102 -32.86 26.34 -19.42
N ASN A 103 -33.46 26.37 -20.61
CA ASN A 103 -34.43 27.40 -20.97
C ASN A 103 -35.73 27.28 -20.17
N ARG A 104 -36.24 26.06 -19.94
CA ARG A 104 -37.42 25.83 -19.12
C ARG A 104 -37.20 26.27 -17.67
N LEU A 105 -36.04 25.95 -17.10
CA LEU A 105 -35.69 26.36 -15.75
C LEU A 105 -35.60 27.89 -15.64
N ILE A 106 -34.87 28.53 -16.55
CA ILE A 106 -34.66 29.98 -16.50
C ILE A 106 -35.95 30.77 -16.75
N ASN A 107 -36.75 30.36 -17.73
CA ASN A 107 -37.96 31.09 -18.14
C ASN A 107 -39.19 30.72 -17.29
N GLY A 108 -39.25 29.49 -16.77
CA GLY A 108 -40.45 28.92 -16.18
C GLY A 108 -40.54 28.95 -14.67
N PHE A 109 -39.43 29.20 -13.97
CA PHE A 109 -39.39 29.19 -12.49
C PHE A 109 -38.98 30.56 -11.95
N GLN A 110 -39.63 31.00 -10.88
CA GLN A 110 -39.41 32.26 -10.18
C GLN A 110 -39.16 32.02 -8.68
N ILE A 111 -38.82 33.09 -7.95
CA ILE A 111 -38.70 33.06 -6.50
C ILE A 111 -40.05 32.64 -5.90
N GLY A 112 -40.02 31.70 -4.95
CA GLY A 112 -41.19 31.08 -4.33
C GLY A 112 -41.59 29.73 -4.95
N ASP A 113 -41.16 29.43 -6.17
CA ASP A 113 -41.46 28.15 -6.81
C ASP A 113 -40.69 26.99 -6.18
N LYS A 114 -41.22 25.78 -6.37
CA LYS A 114 -40.61 24.53 -5.90
C LYS A 114 -40.00 23.75 -7.04
N LEU A 115 -38.86 23.12 -6.79
CA LEU A 115 -38.18 22.25 -7.74
C LEU A 115 -37.79 20.92 -7.10
N GLN A 116 -37.82 19.85 -7.87
CA GLN A 116 -37.34 18.54 -7.43
C GLN A 116 -35.81 18.48 -7.52
N VAL A 117 -35.14 18.26 -6.39
CA VAL A 117 -33.69 18.27 -6.23
C VAL A 117 -33.22 16.99 -5.54
N SER A 118 -32.20 16.33 -6.08
CA SER A 118 -31.57 15.18 -5.42
C SER A 118 -30.67 15.61 -4.25
N GLU A 119 -30.24 14.65 -3.44
CA GLU A 119 -29.11 14.85 -2.53
C GLU A 119 -27.81 15.17 -3.31
N PRO A 120 -26.85 15.88 -2.69
CA PRO A 120 -25.54 16.18 -3.28
C PRO A 120 -24.77 14.91 -3.64
N GLN A 121 -24.12 14.92 -4.80
CA GLN A 121 -23.33 13.82 -5.34
C GLN A 121 -22.06 14.33 -6.01
N GLY A 122 -21.12 13.42 -6.28
CA GLY A 122 -19.91 13.70 -7.03
C GLY A 122 -18.64 13.68 -6.18
N ASP A 123 -17.53 13.40 -6.85
CA ASP A 123 -16.21 13.16 -6.26
C ASP A 123 -15.17 14.22 -6.69
N PHE A 124 -15.62 15.34 -7.27
CA PHE A 124 -14.76 16.44 -7.70
C PHE A 124 -14.34 17.31 -6.50
N LEU A 125 -13.60 16.70 -5.57
CA LEU A 125 -13.31 17.23 -4.24
C LEU A 125 -11.81 17.46 -4.02
N ILE A 126 -11.48 18.36 -3.09
CA ILE A 126 -10.14 18.51 -2.53
C ILE A 126 -10.11 17.84 -1.16
N SER A 127 -9.30 16.80 -0.99
CA SER A 127 -9.18 16.08 0.27
C SER A 127 -8.23 16.79 1.23
N LYS A 128 -8.32 16.47 2.53
CA LYS A 128 -7.35 16.96 3.54
C LYS A 128 -5.91 16.55 3.22
N LYS A 129 -5.70 15.42 2.53
CA LYS A 129 -4.38 14.98 2.08
C LYS A 129 -3.84 15.88 0.98
N ASP A 130 -4.70 16.26 0.03
CA ASP A 130 -4.33 17.15 -1.08
C ASP A 130 -3.83 18.50 -0.55
N LEU A 131 -4.53 19.08 0.44
CA LEU A 131 -4.13 20.34 1.10
C LEU A 131 -2.73 20.29 1.71
N LYS A 132 -2.29 19.12 2.20
CA LYS A 132 -0.96 18.91 2.79
C LYS A 132 0.10 18.55 1.76
N THR A 133 -0.30 17.92 0.67
CA THR A 133 0.60 17.35 -0.35
C THR A 133 1.00 18.40 -1.37
N TYR A 134 0.04 19.19 -1.86
CA TYR A 134 0.26 20.12 -2.96
C TYR A 134 0.59 21.52 -2.44
N ARG A 135 1.57 22.17 -3.07
CA ARG A 135 1.97 23.56 -2.78
C ARG A 135 1.31 24.56 -3.73
N GLN A 136 0.65 24.06 -4.76
CA GLN A 136 -0.09 24.85 -5.72
C GLN A 136 -1.36 24.11 -6.17
N PHE A 137 -2.46 24.85 -6.30
CA PHE A 137 -3.67 24.38 -7.00
C PHE A 137 -3.86 25.21 -8.27
N VAL A 138 -3.96 24.52 -9.41
CA VAL A 138 -4.22 25.14 -10.70
C VAL A 138 -5.59 24.69 -11.20
N PHE A 139 -6.50 25.65 -11.28
CA PHE A 139 -7.84 25.46 -11.79
C PHE A 139 -7.91 25.86 -13.25
N LEU A 140 -8.56 25.04 -14.07
CA LEU A 140 -8.93 25.40 -15.44
C LEU A 140 -10.44 25.36 -15.59
N SER A 141 -11.01 26.46 -16.04
CA SER A 141 -12.45 26.57 -16.23
C SER A 141 -12.82 27.06 -17.62
N GLY A 142 -13.94 26.58 -18.16
CA GLY A 142 -14.56 27.13 -19.36
C GLY A 142 -16.05 27.41 -19.15
N GLY A 143 -16.48 28.66 -19.36
CA GLY A 143 -17.89 29.06 -19.24
C GLY A 143 -18.52 28.67 -17.89
N SER A 144 -19.61 27.87 -17.92
CA SER A 144 -20.31 27.39 -16.71
C SER A 144 -19.49 26.41 -15.86
N GLY A 145 -18.34 25.94 -16.38
CA GLY A 145 -17.27 25.23 -15.66
C GLY A 145 -16.86 25.86 -14.34
N ILE A 146 -17.13 27.16 -14.16
CA ILE A 146 -16.70 27.90 -12.98
C ILE A 146 -17.47 27.49 -11.72
N THR A 147 -18.66 26.91 -11.87
CA THR A 147 -19.57 26.62 -10.75
C THR A 147 -18.95 25.72 -9.66
N PRO A 148 -18.44 24.50 -9.94
CA PRO A 148 -17.79 23.71 -8.90
C PRO A 148 -16.47 24.36 -8.44
N ILE A 149 -15.77 25.07 -9.32
CA ILE A 149 -14.48 25.70 -9.03
C ILE A 149 -14.65 26.85 -8.04
N LEU A 150 -15.69 27.69 -8.17
CA LEU A 150 -15.99 28.77 -7.23
C LEU A 150 -16.20 28.21 -5.81
N ASN A 151 -16.94 27.11 -5.70
CA ASN A 151 -17.16 26.43 -4.42
C ASN A 151 -15.84 25.87 -3.84
N LEU A 152 -15.01 25.25 -4.69
CA LEU A 152 -13.68 24.76 -4.30
C LEU A 152 -12.74 25.89 -3.86
N LEU A 153 -12.76 27.05 -4.54
CA LEU A 153 -11.99 28.23 -4.16
C LEU A 153 -12.43 28.76 -2.79
N ALA A 154 -13.75 28.86 -2.55
CA ALA A 154 -14.29 29.23 -1.25
C ALA A 154 -13.86 28.23 -0.15
N HIS A 155 -13.86 26.93 -0.46
CA HIS A 155 -13.36 25.90 0.46
C HIS A 155 -11.89 26.07 0.79
N LEU A 156 -11.02 26.28 -0.22
CA LEU A 156 -9.59 26.52 0.02
C LEU A 156 -9.34 27.76 0.89
N LYS A 157 -10.08 28.85 0.66
CA LYS A 157 -10.02 30.07 1.48
C LYS A 157 -10.48 29.81 2.91
N GLN A 158 -11.58 29.09 3.11
CA GLN A 158 -12.07 28.68 4.44
C GLN A 158 -11.08 27.78 5.20
N GLN A 159 -10.33 26.94 4.49
CA GLN A 159 -9.28 26.10 5.07
C GLN A 159 -7.96 26.87 5.30
N ALA A 160 -7.93 28.18 5.06
CA ALA A 160 -6.74 29.03 5.18
C ALA A 160 -5.53 28.46 4.41
N TYR A 161 -5.76 27.93 3.20
CA TYR A 161 -4.69 27.34 2.39
C TYR A 161 -3.64 28.41 2.04
N THR A 162 -2.37 28.10 2.34
CA THR A 162 -1.26 29.06 2.21
C THR A 162 -0.44 28.90 0.93
N GLY A 163 -0.70 27.89 0.10
CA GLY A 163 0.00 27.70 -1.17
C GLY A 163 -0.55 28.59 -2.29
N ASP A 164 0.05 28.46 -3.48
CA ASP A 164 -0.35 29.22 -4.66
C ASP A 164 -1.69 28.70 -5.20
N VAL A 165 -2.64 29.59 -5.54
CA VAL A 165 -3.92 29.21 -6.15
C VAL A 165 -4.10 29.99 -7.43
N ILE A 166 -4.19 29.28 -8.55
CA ILE A 166 -4.25 29.89 -9.89
C ILE A 166 -5.52 29.41 -10.58
N LEU A 167 -6.33 30.33 -11.09
CA LEU A 167 -7.48 30.03 -11.92
C LEU A 167 -7.26 30.57 -13.33
N ILE A 168 -7.19 29.67 -14.32
CA ILE A 168 -7.27 30.01 -15.74
C ILE A 168 -8.74 29.85 -16.16
N TYR A 169 -9.39 30.95 -16.54
CA TYR A 169 -10.82 30.97 -16.84
C TYR A 169 -11.10 31.45 -18.27
N GLY A 170 -11.50 30.51 -19.13
CA GLY A 170 -11.84 30.73 -20.53
C GLY A 170 -13.30 31.11 -20.75
N ASN A 171 -13.53 32.21 -21.47
CA ASN A 171 -14.87 32.67 -21.87
C ASN A 171 -14.84 33.24 -23.29
N LYS A 172 -16.00 33.39 -23.93
CA LYS A 172 -16.09 33.96 -25.28
C LYS A 172 -15.67 35.44 -25.28
N ASN A 173 -16.28 36.23 -24.40
CA ASN A 173 -16.03 37.65 -24.20
C ASN A 173 -16.23 38.00 -22.71
N GLU A 174 -16.02 39.28 -22.34
CA GLU A 174 -16.12 39.74 -20.95
C GLU A 174 -17.55 39.62 -20.37
N GLU A 175 -18.58 39.89 -21.17
CA GLU A 175 -19.99 39.84 -20.74
C GLU A 175 -20.45 38.44 -20.34
N GLU A 176 -19.76 37.41 -20.84
CA GLU A 176 -20.05 36.01 -20.52
C GLU A 176 -19.27 35.47 -19.31
N ILE A 177 -18.43 36.28 -18.65
CA ILE A 177 -17.70 35.85 -17.45
C ILE A 177 -18.67 35.70 -16.27
N ILE A 178 -19.02 34.45 -15.95
CA ILE A 178 -19.92 34.12 -14.84
C ILE A 178 -19.17 34.34 -13.51
N TYR A 179 -19.81 35.05 -12.57
CA TYR A 179 -19.23 35.43 -11.26
C TYR A 179 -18.01 36.36 -11.33
N LYS A 180 -17.90 37.20 -12.36
CA LYS A 180 -16.77 38.13 -12.53
C LYS A 180 -16.51 38.97 -11.28
N ALA A 181 -17.54 39.63 -10.75
CA ALA A 181 -17.41 40.51 -9.59
C ALA A 181 -16.91 39.76 -8.35
N GLU A 182 -17.43 38.56 -8.07
CA GLU A 182 -17.00 37.74 -6.95
C GLU A 182 -15.56 37.24 -7.11
N LEU A 183 -15.15 36.88 -8.32
CA LEU A 183 -13.79 36.42 -8.61
C LEU A 183 -12.77 37.57 -8.54
N ASP A 184 -13.10 38.74 -9.08
CA ASP A 184 -12.28 39.95 -8.99
C ASP A 184 -12.11 40.38 -7.53
N GLN A 185 -13.18 40.31 -6.73
CA GLN A 185 -13.12 40.58 -5.30
C GLN A 185 -12.27 39.53 -4.56
N LEU A 186 -12.41 38.25 -4.91
CA LEU A 186 -11.62 37.18 -4.33
C LEU A 186 -10.12 37.38 -4.59
N GLN A 187 -9.73 37.83 -5.78
CA GLN A 187 -8.33 38.16 -6.11
C GLN A 187 -7.79 39.32 -5.25
N LYS A 188 -8.60 40.32 -4.95
CA LYS A 188 -8.19 41.45 -4.09
C LYS A 188 -7.99 41.00 -2.64
N GLU A 189 -8.83 40.10 -2.15
CA GLU A 189 -8.84 39.68 -0.74
C GLU A 189 -7.86 38.55 -0.40
N TRP A 190 -7.45 37.76 -1.40
CA TRP A 190 -6.62 36.57 -1.19
C TRP A 190 -5.29 36.71 -1.94
N PRO A 191 -4.22 37.16 -1.27
CA PRO A 191 -2.93 37.47 -1.92
C PRO A 191 -2.30 36.33 -2.73
N ASN A 192 -2.57 35.08 -2.32
CA ASN A 192 -2.03 33.89 -2.99
C ASN A 192 -2.94 33.37 -4.12
N PHE A 193 -4.06 34.04 -4.39
CA PHE A 193 -4.97 33.72 -5.47
C PHE A 193 -4.73 34.62 -6.69
N LYS A 194 -4.56 34.00 -7.84
CA LYS A 194 -4.40 34.67 -9.13
C LYS A 194 -5.43 34.15 -10.12
N ILE A 195 -6.17 35.06 -10.75
CA ILE A 195 -7.05 34.73 -11.86
C ILE A 195 -6.45 35.23 -13.18
N ILE A 196 -6.57 34.39 -14.20
CA ILE A 196 -6.14 34.64 -15.58
C ILE A 196 -7.37 34.43 -16.46
N TYR A 197 -7.89 35.51 -17.01
CA TYR A 197 -9.02 35.46 -17.94
C TYR A 197 -8.51 35.27 -19.37
N GLY A 198 -8.88 34.14 -19.98
CA GLY A 198 -8.66 33.87 -21.40
C GLY A 198 -9.92 34.16 -22.19
N LEU A 199 -9.91 35.17 -23.06
CA LEU A 199 -11.08 35.55 -23.86
C LEU A 199 -10.81 35.31 -25.35
N GLU A 200 -11.77 34.71 -26.05
CA GLU A 200 -11.68 34.53 -27.50
C GLU A 200 -11.79 35.86 -28.24
N GLU A 201 -12.72 36.69 -27.78
CA GLU A 201 -13.06 37.99 -28.33
C GLU A 201 -12.76 39.07 -27.27
N THR A 202 -11.59 39.69 -27.38
CA THR A 202 -11.21 40.85 -26.57
C THR A 202 -10.27 41.78 -27.34
N SER A 203 -10.37 43.07 -27.02
CA SER A 203 -9.40 44.11 -27.38
C SER A 203 -8.76 44.75 -26.13
N SER A 204 -9.20 44.39 -24.92
CA SER A 204 -8.62 44.92 -23.68
C SER A 204 -7.29 44.21 -23.39
N PRO A 205 -6.24 44.96 -23.00
CA PRO A 205 -4.96 44.39 -22.57
C PRO A 205 -5.05 43.65 -21.22
N ASP A 206 -6.13 43.83 -20.46
CA ASP A 206 -6.33 43.18 -19.16
C ASP A 206 -6.66 41.68 -19.29
N TYR A 207 -6.94 41.22 -20.51
CA TYR A 207 -7.35 39.86 -20.82
C TYR A 207 -6.38 39.18 -21.78
N GLU A 208 -6.16 37.89 -21.58
CA GLU A 208 -5.40 37.07 -22.51
C GLU A 208 -6.30 36.73 -23.70
N LYS A 209 -5.96 37.24 -24.88
CA LYS A 209 -6.69 36.92 -26.11
C LYS A 209 -6.35 35.50 -26.57
N CYS A 210 -7.11 34.50 -26.12
CA CYS A 210 -6.93 33.13 -26.58
C CYS A 210 -8.16 32.24 -26.37
N GLN A 211 -8.25 31.21 -27.21
CA GLN A 211 -8.96 29.98 -26.89
C GLN A 211 -8.04 29.07 -26.09
N LEU A 212 -8.57 28.39 -25.06
CA LEU A 212 -7.84 27.45 -24.18
C LEU A 212 -7.42 26.15 -24.91
N THR A 213 -6.65 26.33 -25.99
CA THR A 213 -5.95 25.30 -26.76
C THR A 213 -4.65 24.90 -26.06
N VAL A 214 -4.06 23.78 -26.46
CA VAL A 214 -2.76 23.31 -25.93
C VAL A 214 -1.69 24.42 -26.03
N ASN A 215 -1.61 25.10 -27.18
CA ASN A 215 -0.65 26.18 -27.40
C ASN A 215 -0.92 27.39 -26.49
N CYS A 216 -2.19 27.79 -26.30
CA CYS A 216 -2.48 28.86 -25.35
C CYS A 216 -2.09 28.45 -23.93
N LEU A 217 -2.47 27.24 -23.47
CA LEU A 217 -2.12 26.76 -22.13
C LEU A 217 -0.61 26.77 -21.91
N LYS A 218 0.18 26.35 -22.90
CA LYS A 218 1.64 26.46 -22.86
C LYS A 218 2.11 27.90 -22.66
N GLY A 219 1.63 28.83 -23.49
CA GLY A 219 1.97 30.25 -23.38
C GLY A 219 1.56 30.87 -22.05
N LEU A 220 0.39 30.51 -21.50
CA LEU A 220 -0.06 30.97 -20.20
C LEU A 220 0.82 30.41 -19.07
N PHE A 221 1.18 29.13 -19.12
CA PHE A 221 2.06 28.52 -18.11
C PHE A 221 3.45 29.19 -18.11
N GLU A 222 4.00 29.51 -19.27
CA GLU A 222 5.26 30.23 -19.42
C GLU A 222 5.14 31.68 -18.92
N LYS A 223 4.17 32.44 -19.43
CA LYS A 223 3.95 33.86 -19.10
C LYS A 223 3.72 34.08 -17.60
N TYR A 224 2.94 33.22 -16.97
CA TYR A 224 2.55 33.34 -15.57
C TYR A 224 3.38 32.45 -14.62
N GLN A 225 4.40 31.76 -15.13
CA GLN A 225 5.32 30.92 -14.36
C GLN A 225 4.59 29.85 -13.53
N ILE A 226 3.57 29.21 -14.13
CA ILE A 226 2.76 28.18 -13.49
C ILE A 226 3.61 26.91 -13.34
N LYS A 227 3.64 26.35 -12.12
CA LYS A 227 4.52 25.23 -11.78
C LYS A 227 3.80 23.91 -12.09
N SER A 228 4.51 22.96 -12.70
CA SER A 228 4.00 21.61 -12.92
C SER A 228 4.25 20.68 -11.71
N ALA A 229 5.39 20.86 -11.04
CA ALA A 229 5.78 20.08 -9.87
C ALA A 229 4.99 20.50 -8.61
N ASN A 230 4.61 19.53 -7.79
CA ASN A 230 3.85 19.74 -6.54
C ASN A 230 2.53 20.51 -6.72
N SER A 231 1.96 20.47 -7.93
CA SER A 231 0.69 21.09 -8.27
C SER A 231 -0.42 20.04 -8.41
N CYS A 232 -1.62 20.38 -7.93
CA CYS A 232 -2.85 19.66 -8.26
C CYS A 232 -3.64 20.47 -9.28
N PHE A 233 -4.08 19.79 -10.35
CA PHE A 233 -4.84 20.37 -11.44
C PHE A 233 -6.30 19.98 -11.29
N LEU A 234 -7.21 20.97 -11.32
CA LEU A 234 -8.65 20.74 -11.28
C LEU A 234 -9.31 21.45 -12.46
N ALA A 235 -10.00 20.70 -13.32
CA ALA A 235 -10.59 21.26 -14.54
C ALA A 235 -12.09 21.00 -14.64
N SER A 236 -12.86 22.03 -14.98
CA SER A 236 -14.30 21.89 -15.20
C SER A 236 -14.78 22.76 -16.36
N GLY A 237 -15.61 22.20 -17.24
CA GLY A 237 -16.11 22.90 -18.42
C GLY A 237 -16.29 21.99 -19.65
N PRO A 238 -16.34 22.59 -20.86
CA PRO A 238 -16.48 21.85 -22.11
C PRO A 238 -15.42 20.74 -22.28
N PRO A 239 -15.77 19.59 -22.89
CA PRO A 239 -14.86 18.46 -23.05
C PRO A 239 -13.58 18.84 -23.78
N ILE A 240 -13.67 19.70 -24.81
CA ILE A 240 -12.53 20.16 -25.60
C ILE A 240 -11.48 20.90 -24.75
N ILE A 241 -11.90 21.74 -23.80
CA ILE A 241 -10.98 22.48 -22.92
C ILE A 241 -10.26 21.50 -21.97
N ILE A 242 -11.01 20.53 -21.42
CA ILE A 242 -10.44 19.52 -20.53
C ILE A 242 -9.50 18.58 -21.26
N ASP A 243 -9.83 18.20 -22.51
CA ASP A 243 -8.98 17.36 -23.35
C ASP A 243 -7.70 18.10 -23.77
N ASN A 244 -7.78 19.39 -24.09
CA ASN A 244 -6.61 20.23 -24.34
C ASN A 244 -5.68 20.29 -23.12
N LEU A 245 -6.22 20.49 -21.91
CA LEU A 245 -5.41 20.45 -20.69
C LEU A 245 -4.74 19.10 -20.50
N ARG A 246 -5.47 18.01 -20.73
CA ARG A 246 -4.92 16.66 -20.57
C ARG A 246 -3.75 16.43 -21.52
N ILE A 247 -3.89 16.81 -22.79
CA ILE A 247 -2.83 16.70 -23.80
C ILE A 247 -1.62 17.51 -23.36
N PHE A 248 -1.83 18.78 -23.00
CA PHE A 248 -0.76 19.66 -22.52
C PHE A 248 -0.04 19.10 -21.29
N LEU A 249 -0.77 18.65 -20.26
CA LEU A 249 -0.18 18.06 -19.04
C LEU A 249 0.63 16.80 -19.34
N GLN A 250 0.22 16.00 -20.33
CA GLN A 250 0.99 14.84 -20.78
C GLN A 250 2.29 15.24 -21.48
N GLU A 251 2.28 16.29 -22.31
CA GLU A 251 3.49 16.82 -22.97
C GLU A 251 4.53 17.27 -21.95
N ILE A 252 4.10 17.94 -20.88
CA ILE A 252 4.98 18.37 -19.78
C ILE A 252 5.21 17.29 -18.70
N LYS A 253 4.85 16.03 -19.00
CA LYS A 253 5.08 14.84 -18.16
C LYS A 253 4.47 14.90 -16.75
N VAL A 254 3.35 15.62 -16.57
CA VAL A 254 2.58 15.59 -15.32
C VAL A 254 1.79 14.28 -15.24
N LYS A 255 1.88 13.61 -14.08
CA LYS A 255 1.09 12.39 -13.81
C LYS A 255 -0.40 12.74 -13.79
N LEU A 256 -1.20 12.01 -14.55
CA LEU A 256 -2.66 12.22 -14.61
C LEU A 256 -3.36 12.05 -13.26
N THR A 257 -2.75 11.36 -12.29
CA THR A 257 -3.27 11.27 -10.91
C THR A 257 -3.32 12.62 -10.20
N HIS A 258 -2.59 13.63 -10.69
CA HIS A 258 -2.63 15.01 -10.18
C HIS A 258 -3.75 15.84 -10.83
N LEU A 259 -4.41 15.32 -11.86
CA LEU A 259 -5.52 15.97 -12.56
C LEU A 259 -6.86 15.37 -12.11
N LYS A 260 -7.72 16.21 -11.55
CA LYS A 260 -9.15 15.92 -11.32
C LYS A 260 -9.95 16.74 -12.32
N PHE A 261 -11.03 16.19 -12.87
CA PHE A 261 -11.85 16.96 -13.81
C PHE A 261 -13.32 16.56 -13.83
N GLU A 262 -14.17 17.51 -14.21
CA GLU A 262 -15.59 17.32 -14.46
C GLU A 262 -15.95 17.88 -15.84
N LYS A 263 -16.43 17.02 -16.75
CA LYS A 263 -16.83 17.44 -18.10
C LYS A 263 -18.30 17.85 -18.11
N PHE A 264 -18.57 19.07 -18.55
CA PHE A 264 -19.92 19.53 -18.83
C PHE A 264 -20.27 19.30 -20.29
N PHE A 265 -21.57 19.12 -20.52
CA PHE A 265 -22.12 18.63 -21.78
C PHE A 265 -21.86 19.59 -22.95
N ILE A 266 -21.60 19.02 -24.13
CA ILE A 266 -21.85 19.64 -25.42
C ILE A 266 -23.25 19.22 -25.80
N GLU A 267 -24.09 20.19 -26.14
CA GLU A 267 -25.45 19.94 -26.57
C GLU A 267 -25.46 18.92 -27.71
N LEU A 268 -26.26 17.87 -27.52
CA LEU A 268 -26.58 17.00 -28.61
C LEU A 268 -27.62 17.75 -29.45
N ASP A 269 -27.31 18.05 -30.71
CA ASP A 269 -28.29 18.39 -31.74
C ASP A 269 -29.15 17.16 -32.05
N LEU A 270 -29.96 16.79 -31.06
CA LEU A 270 -30.87 15.67 -31.11
C LEU A 270 -32.01 16.01 -32.05
N LYS A 271 -32.37 15.06 -32.90
CA LYS A 271 -33.50 15.22 -33.81
C LYS A 271 -34.74 15.70 -33.05
N THR A 272 -35.44 16.63 -33.68
CA THR A 272 -36.68 17.25 -33.20
C THR A 272 -37.90 16.32 -33.28
N THR A 273 -37.72 15.11 -33.80
CA THR A 273 -38.79 14.12 -33.94
C THR A 273 -38.59 12.94 -33.01
N GLN A 274 -39.70 12.44 -32.48
CA GLN A 274 -39.75 11.22 -31.70
C GLN A 274 -39.30 10.02 -32.54
N GLN A 275 -38.48 9.15 -31.95
CA GLN A 275 -38.01 7.93 -32.59
C GLN A 275 -38.37 6.71 -31.75
N GLN A 276 -38.81 5.64 -32.40
CA GLN A 276 -38.97 4.35 -31.76
C GLN A 276 -37.68 3.54 -31.95
N ILE A 277 -37.20 2.92 -30.88
CA ILE A 277 -35.94 2.16 -30.92
C ILE A 277 -36.10 0.83 -30.18
N GLU A 278 -35.24 -0.13 -30.51
CA GLU A 278 -35.18 -1.43 -29.83
C GLU A 278 -34.02 -1.44 -28.83
N VAL A 279 -34.29 -1.84 -27.59
CA VAL A 279 -33.30 -1.95 -26.52
C VAL A 279 -33.25 -3.39 -26.01
N GLU A 280 -32.05 -3.96 -25.98
CA GLU A 280 -31.75 -5.30 -25.50
C GLU A 280 -31.04 -5.24 -24.14
N ILE A 281 -31.62 -5.89 -23.13
CA ILE A 281 -31.07 -6.02 -21.76
C ILE A 281 -31.36 -7.43 -21.26
N ASN A 282 -30.35 -8.11 -20.71
CA ASN A 282 -30.42 -9.49 -20.23
C ASN A 282 -31.02 -10.46 -21.28
N LYS A 283 -30.61 -10.28 -22.55
CA LYS A 283 -31.10 -10.98 -23.75
C LYS A 283 -32.58 -10.80 -24.06
N LYS A 284 -33.26 -9.86 -23.39
CA LYS A 284 -34.65 -9.48 -23.66
C LYS A 284 -34.68 -8.19 -24.46
N GLN A 285 -35.49 -8.17 -25.52
CA GLN A 285 -35.69 -7.00 -26.36
C GLN A 285 -36.97 -6.27 -25.93
N LYS A 286 -36.90 -4.94 -25.84
CA LYS A 286 -38.03 -4.07 -25.56
C LYS A 286 -38.01 -2.89 -26.53
N GLN A 287 -39.17 -2.60 -27.11
CA GLN A 287 -39.36 -1.39 -27.90
C GLN A 287 -39.64 -0.21 -26.96
N ILE A 288 -38.92 0.89 -27.14
CA ILE A 288 -39.12 2.12 -26.38
C ILE A 288 -39.19 3.32 -27.31
N VAL A 289 -39.77 4.39 -26.78
CA VAL A 289 -39.90 5.67 -27.47
C VAL A 289 -38.87 6.64 -26.90
N VAL A 290 -38.07 7.23 -27.79
CA VAL A 290 -37.16 8.34 -27.49
C VAL A 290 -37.84 9.62 -27.98
N ALA A 291 -38.24 10.47 -27.05
CA ALA A 291 -38.80 11.78 -27.37
C ALA A 291 -37.74 12.70 -28.02
N ALA A 292 -38.22 13.74 -28.70
CA ALA A 292 -37.36 14.79 -29.24
C ALA A 292 -36.46 15.38 -28.14
N GLN A 293 -35.18 15.59 -28.44
CA GLN A 293 -34.18 16.06 -27.48
C GLN A 293 -33.99 15.21 -26.21
N GLN A 294 -34.44 13.95 -26.22
CA GLN A 294 -34.20 13.02 -25.12
C GLN A 294 -32.95 12.18 -25.35
N THR A 295 -32.15 12.00 -24.29
CA THR A 295 -31.03 11.04 -24.33
C THR A 295 -31.53 9.61 -24.35
N LEU A 296 -30.73 8.69 -24.90
CA LEU A 296 -31.04 7.26 -24.90
C LEU A 296 -31.17 6.72 -23.48
N LEU A 297 -30.35 7.19 -22.53
CA LEU A 297 -30.47 6.80 -21.12
C LEU A 297 -31.81 7.26 -20.54
N ASP A 298 -32.18 8.53 -20.70
CA ASP A 298 -33.43 9.05 -20.13
C ASP A 298 -34.65 8.34 -20.73
N ALA A 299 -34.62 8.01 -22.04
CA ALA A 299 -35.67 7.21 -22.68
C ALA A 299 -35.79 5.81 -22.08
N CYS A 300 -34.66 5.13 -21.84
CA CYS A 300 -34.66 3.82 -21.21
C CYS A 300 -35.20 3.87 -19.78
N LEU A 301 -34.76 4.84 -18.97
CA LEU A 301 -35.21 5.01 -17.59
C LEU A 301 -36.70 5.33 -17.52
N ASN A 302 -37.20 6.20 -18.39
CA ASN A 302 -38.63 6.54 -18.47
C ASN A 302 -39.48 5.34 -18.91
N ALA A 303 -38.94 4.43 -19.72
CA ALA A 303 -39.58 3.17 -20.09
C ALA A 303 -39.47 2.08 -18.99
N GLY A 304 -38.95 2.42 -17.81
CA GLY A 304 -38.80 1.51 -16.67
C GLY A 304 -37.69 0.47 -16.83
N LEU A 305 -36.71 0.71 -17.70
CA LEU A 305 -35.59 -0.21 -17.89
C LEU A 305 -34.53 -0.02 -16.80
N PRO A 306 -34.02 -1.10 -16.18
CA PRO A 306 -33.05 -1.04 -15.08
C PRO A 306 -31.63 -0.79 -15.61
N ILE A 307 -31.39 0.36 -16.23
CA ILE A 307 -30.08 0.71 -16.78
C ILE A 307 -29.14 1.18 -15.67
N GLN A 308 -27.95 0.59 -15.59
CA GLN A 308 -26.88 1.09 -14.71
C GLN A 308 -26.44 2.49 -15.17
N HIS A 309 -26.43 3.45 -14.25
CA HIS A 309 -25.99 4.82 -14.52
C HIS A 309 -25.58 5.51 -13.22
N ASN A 310 -24.77 6.58 -13.32
CA ASN A 310 -24.39 7.40 -12.18
C ASN A 310 -24.30 8.88 -12.58
N CYS A 311 -23.22 9.27 -13.28
CA CYS A 311 -22.91 10.69 -13.51
C CYS A 311 -23.85 11.45 -14.45
N LYS A 312 -24.60 10.77 -15.34
CA LYS A 312 -25.34 11.34 -16.49
C LYS A 312 -24.58 12.38 -17.37
N SER A 313 -23.29 12.58 -17.14
CA SER A 313 -22.42 13.53 -17.84
C SER A 313 -21.31 12.83 -18.64
N GLY A 314 -21.38 11.50 -18.77
CA GLY A 314 -20.42 10.65 -19.50
C GLY A 314 -19.06 10.42 -18.84
N SER A 315 -18.81 10.98 -17.65
CA SER A 315 -17.53 10.81 -16.94
C SER A 315 -17.34 9.40 -16.37
N CYS A 316 -18.38 8.82 -15.76
CA CYS A 316 -18.28 7.52 -15.06
C CYS A 316 -18.40 6.28 -15.97
N ARG A 317 -18.87 6.45 -17.21
CA ARG A 317 -19.11 5.39 -18.21
C ARG A 317 -20.06 4.23 -17.82
N SER A 318 -20.74 4.29 -16.69
CA SER A 318 -21.68 3.22 -16.29
C SER A 318 -22.89 3.05 -17.22
N CYS A 319 -23.29 4.12 -17.93
CA CYS A 319 -24.39 4.14 -18.90
C CYS A 319 -24.02 3.54 -20.28
N GLN A 320 -22.92 2.81 -20.41
CA GLN A 320 -22.40 2.36 -21.70
C GLN A 320 -23.31 1.31 -22.36
N ALA A 321 -23.52 1.43 -23.67
CA ALA A 321 -24.23 0.47 -24.50
C ALA A 321 -23.50 0.23 -25.84
N ILE A 322 -23.91 -0.81 -26.56
CA ILE A 322 -23.45 -1.10 -27.92
C ILE A 322 -24.60 -0.87 -28.90
N VAL A 323 -24.33 -0.09 -29.96
CA VAL A 323 -25.19 0.05 -31.13
C VAL A 323 -25.05 -1.21 -31.99
N LYS A 324 -26.11 -2.03 -32.02
CA LYS A 324 -26.19 -3.25 -32.83
C LYS A 324 -26.57 -2.93 -34.28
N LYS A 325 -27.46 -1.95 -34.48
CA LYS A 325 -27.96 -1.51 -35.79
C LYS A 325 -28.39 -0.04 -35.71
N GLY A 326 -28.30 0.68 -36.81
CA GLY A 326 -28.68 2.09 -36.92
C GLY A 326 -27.60 3.05 -36.41
N GLU A 327 -27.94 4.33 -36.36
CA GLU A 327 -27.03 5.39 -35.95
C GLU A 327 -27.50 6.13 -34.70
N VAL A 328 -26.52 6.62 -33.93
CA VAL A 328 -26.74 7.50 -32.79
C VAL A 328 -26.23 8.90 -33.10
N PHE A 329 -26.69 9.88 -32.33
CA PHE A 329 -26.12 11.21 -32.32
C PHE A 329 -25.44 11.46 -30.97
N PRO A 330 -24.17 11.93 -30.92
CA PRO A 330 -23.28 12.17 -32.04
C PRO A 330 -22.85 10.82 -32.65
N HIS A 331 -22.48 10.81 -33.93
CA HIS A 331 -22.06 9.58 -34.59
C HIS A 331 -20.87 8.94 -33.87
N SER A 332 -21.00 7.65 -33.50
CA SER A 332 -19.94 6.89 -32.84
C SER A 332 -19.34 5.85 -33.78
N LYS A 333 -18.07 6.04 -34.14
CA LYS A 333 -17.32 5.09 -35.00
C LYS A 333 -17.17 3.70 -34.37
N ASN A 334 -17.11 3.63 -33.03
CA ASN A 334 -16.75 2.39 -32.32
C ASN A 334 -17.96 1.54 -31.89
N ARG A 335 -19.18 1.88 -32.34
CA ARG A 335 -20.47 1.28 -31.92
C ARG A 335 -20.76 1.30 -30.40
N LYS A 336 -19.76 1.44 -29.53
CA LYS A 336 -19.90 1.70 -28.10
C LYS A 336 -20.25 3.17 -27.89
N VAL A 337 -21.28 3.40 -27.09
CA VAL A 337 -21.85 4.72 -26.85
C VAL A 337 -22.15 4.88 -25.36
N LEU A 338 -22.07 6.11 -24.86
CA LEU A 338 -22.53 6.45 -23.53
C LEU A 338 -23.96 6.96 -23.66
N THR A 339 -24.94 6.15 -23.28
CA THR A 339 -26.38 6.47 -23.52
C THR A 339 -26.85 7.75 -22.84
N CYS A 340 -26.15 8.18 -21.79
CA CYS A 340 -26.36 9.46 -21.12
C CYS A 340 -25.87 10.68 -21.93
N GLN A 341 -25.05 10.46 -22.96
CA GLN A 341 -24.52 11.47 -23.86
C GLN A 341 -24.85 11.20 -25.32
N THR A 342 -25.79 10.31 -25.61
CA THR A 342 -26.20 10.03 -26.98
C THR A 342 -27.71 10.01 -27.09
N GLY A 343 -28.24 10.43 -28.24
CA GLY A 343 -29.63 10.26 -28.62
C GLY A 343 -29.78 9.40 -29.86
N ALA A 344 -31.02 9.13 -30.23
CA ALA A 344 -31.33 8.37 -31.43
C ALA A 344 -31.18 9.26 -32.69
N ASN A 345 -30.55 8.73 -33.74
CA ASN A 345 -30.48 9.38 -35.05
C ASN A 345 -31.29 8.63 -36.13
N ASP A 346 -31.62 7.36 -35.89
CA ASP A 346 -32.27 6.43 -36.81
C ASP A 346 -33.46 5.76 -36.11
N SER A 347 -34.61 5.68 -36.80
CA SER A 347 -35.82 4.98 -36.33
C SER A 347 -35.67 3.44 -36.29
N ASN A 348 -34.60 2.90 -36.87
CA ASN A 348 -34.26 1.48 -36.78
C ASN A 348 -33.10 1.20 -35.82
N LEU A 349 -32.82 2.13 -34.90
CA LEU A 349 -31.75 2.01 -33.90
C LEU A 349 -32.01 0.81 -32.98
N LYS A 350 -31.01 -0.07 -32.87
CA LYS A 350 -30.97 -1.19 -31.91
C LYS A 350 -29.79 -1.01 -30.96
N LEU A 351 -30.07 -0.92 -29.67
CA LEU A 351 -29.09 -0.82 -28.59
C LEU A 351 -29.06 -2.11 -27.77
N SER A 352 -27.88 -2.52 -27.34
CA SER A 352 -27.69 -3.63 -26.41
C SER A 352 -26.85 -3.19 -25.23
N PHE A 353 -27.41 -3.33 -24.04
CA PHE A 353 -26.70 -3.17 -22.76
C PHE A 353 -26.07 -4.48 -22.31
N ASP A 354 -26.33 -5.58 -23.03
CA ASP A 354 -25.59 -6.84 -22.91
C ASP A 354 -24.24 -6.71 -23.61
N ILE A 355 -23.43 -5.81 -23.08
CA ILE A 355 -22.03 -5.76 -23.42
C ILE A 355 -21.49 -7.11 -22.94
N PRO A 356 -20.94 -7.97 -23.83
CA PRO A 356 -20.22 -9.14 -23.39
C PRO A 356 -19.14 -8.59 -22.49
N LEU A 357 -19.35 -8.76 -21.20
CA LEU A 357 -18.29 -8.75 -20.23
C LEU A 357 -17.38 -9.84 -20.79
N ILE A 358 -16.34 -9.44 -21.50
CA ILE A 358 -15.03 -9.89 -21.08
C ILE A 358 -15.01 -9.43 -19.63
N GLN A 359 -15.58 -10.27 -18.77
CA GLN A 359 -15.34 -10.30 -17.35
C GLN A 359 -13.87 -10.70 -17.35
N SER A 360 -13.04 -9.70 -17.66
CA SER A 360 -11.76 -9.57 -17.05
C SER A 360 -12.03 -9.95 -15.61
N LEU A 361 -11.37 -11.00 -15.13
CA LEU A 361 -11.45 -11.44 -13.74
C LEU A 361 -11.29 -10.24 -12.76
N TRP A 362 -10.78 -9.13 -13.27
CA TRP A 362 -10.57 -7.82 -12.68
C TRP A 362 -11.77 -6.84 -12.66
N SER A 363 -12.97 -7.20 -13.13
CA SER A 363 -14.12 -6.27 -13.19
C SER A 363 -15.15 -6.47 -12.07
N ASP A 364 -15.19 -7.66 -11.48
CA ASP A 364 -16.03 -7.93 -10.32
C ASP A 364 -15.19 -7.62 -9.07
N ARG A 365 -15.53 -6.51 -8.40
CA ARG A 365 -14.83 -6.07 -7.18
C ARG A 365 -14.84 -7.18 -6.12
N ASN A 366 -15.90 -7.94 -6.01
CA ASN A 366 -16.00 -9.01 -5.01
C ASN A 366 -15.18 -10.22 -5.44
N LEU A 367 -15.14 -10.54 -6.74
CA LEU A 367 -14.25 -11.58 -7.25
C LEU A 367 -12.78 -11.19 -7.11
N LEU A 368 -12.43 -9.92 -7.33
CA LEU A 368 -11.09 -9.37 -7.10
C LEU A 368 -10.70 -9.37 -5.64
N ILE A 369 -11.63 -9.00 -4.76
CA ILE A 369 -11.41 -9.08 -3.31
C ILE A 369 -11.28 -10.55 -2.91
N ALA A 370 -12.11 -11.44 -3.43
CA ALA A 370 -12.06 -12.86 -3.11
C ALA A 370 -10.79 -13.53 -3.66
N THR A 371 -10.39 -13.25 -4.91
CA THR A 371 -9.13 -13.75 -5.48
C THR A 371 -7.92 -13.11 -4.82
N GLY A 372 -7.99 -11.83 -4.47
CA GLY A 372 -6.95 -11.15 -3.69
C GLY A 372 -6.82 -11.71 -2.28
N MET A 373 -7.94 -12.00 -1.61
CA MET A 373 -7.98 -12.69 -0.31
C MET A 373 -7.48 -14.12 -0.44
N LEU A 374 -7.85 -14.84 -1.50
CA LEU A 374 -7.40 -16.21 -1.75
C LEU A 374 -5.90 -16.25 -2.05
N LEU A 375 -5.40 -15.32 -2.87
CA LEU A 375 -3.97 -15.16 -3.15
C LEU A 375 -3.21 -14.74 -1.90
N ALA A 376 -3.76 -13.84 -1.08
CA ALA A 376 -3.16 -13.47 0.20
C ALA A 376 -3.13 -14.67 1.16
N LEU A 377 -4.23 -15.42 1.28
CA LEU A 377 -4.28 -16.67 2.05
C LEU A 377 -3.28 -17.70 1.52
N LEU A 378 -3.18 -17.89 0.20
CA LEU A 378 -2.21 -18.79 -0.42
C LEU A 378 -0.76 -18.33 -0.21
N LEU A 379 -0.49 -17.02 -0.16
CA LEU A 379 0.82 -16.45 0.15
C LEU A 379 1.17 -16.56 1.65
N LEU A 380 0.17 -16.65 2.52
CA LEU A 380 0.34 -16.90 3.96
C LEU A 380 0.69 -18.37 4.26
N ILE A 381 0.29 -19.33 3.42
CA ILE A 381 0.60 -20.76 3.60
C ILE A 381 2.13 -21.06 3.63
N PRO A 382 2.97 -20.60 2.68
CA PRO A 382 4.41 -20.83 2.76
C PRO A 382 5.06 -20.08 3.92
N ILE A 383 4.48 -18.98 4.38
CA ILE A 383 4.91 -18.27 5.61
C ILE A 383 4.57 -19.13 6.84
N GLN A 384 3.53 -19.96 6.84
CA GLN A 384 3.21 -20.84 7.95
C GLN A 384 3.98 -22.18 7.96
N HIS A 385 4.67 -22.53 6.87
CA HIS A 385 5.48 -23.74 6.81
C HIS A 385 6.78 -23.56 7.61
N PRO A 386 7.18 -24.52 8.48
CA PRO A 386 8.44 -24.45 9.21
C PRO A 386 9.63 -24.41 8.23
N ASP A 387 10.62 -23.55 8.52
CA ASP A 387 11.88 -23.52 7.79
C ASP A 387 12.64 -24.81 8.09
N ASN A 388 12.78 -25.70 7.12
CA ASN A 388 13.75 -26.79 7.19
C ASN A 388 15.11 -26.27 6.69
N GLU A 389 15.65 -25.24 7.32
CA GLU A 389 17.05 -24.89 7.11
C GLU A 389 17.90 -25.75 8.04
N VAL A 390 18.47 -26.82 7.47
CA VAL A 390 19.48 -27.61 8.14
C VAL A 390 20.78 -26.80 8.11
N PHE A 391 21.38 -26.55 9.27
CA PHE A 391 22.72 -25.98 9.36
C PHE A 391 23.71 -26.90 8.62
N LEU A 392 24.04 -26.54 7.38
CA LEU A 392 25.01 -27.26 6.55
C LEU A 392 26.38 -26.63 6.77
N ALA A 393 27.11 -27.12 7.78
CA ALA A 393 28.53 -26.84 7.92
C ALA A 393 29.29 -27.56 6.80
N LYS A 394 29.39 -26.93 5.62
CA LYS A 394 30.27 -27.41 4.55
C LYS A 394 31.64 -26.75 4.71
N GLY A 395 32.60 -27.51 5.25
CA GLY A 395 34.01 -27.13 5.28
C GLY A 395 34.81 -27.84 6.39
N GLU A 396 36.12 -27.94 6.23
CA GLU A 396 37.02 -28.28 7.33
C GLU A 396 37.08 -27.14 8.35
N LEU A 397 37.65 -27.40 9.53
CA LEU A 397 37.78 -26.43 10.62
C LEU A 397 38.35 -25.08 10.11
N ASN A 398 37.51 -24.05 10.04
CA ASN A 398 38.01 -22.68 9.98
C ASN A 398 38.56 -22.33 11.37
N THR A 399 39.88 -22.21 11.48
CA THR A 399 40.55 -21.56 12.62
C THR A 399 40.09 -20.12 12.68
N GLY A 400 39.31 -19.77 13.71
CA GLY A 400 38.74 -18.42 13.84
C GLY A 400 37.59 -18.28 14.84
N HIS A 401 37.52 -19.13 15.87
CA HIS A 401 36.56 -18.97 16.99
C HIS A 401 37.25 -18.64 18.32
N GLU A 402 38.55 -18.37 18.29
CA GLU A 402 39.38 -18.06 19.46
C GLU A 402 38.99 -16.76 20.17
N ASP A 403 38.36 -15.82 19.44
CA ASP A 403 37.88 -14.54 19.96
C ASP A 403 36.35 -14.47 20.13
N LEU A 404 35.63 -15.59 19.99
CA LEU A 404 34.18 -15.68 20.16
C LEU A 404 33.81 -16.23 21.54
N SER A 405 33.36 -15.35 22.45
CA SER A 405 32.70 -15.70 23.72
C SER A 405 31.49 -16.63 23.51
N CYS A 406 31.17 -17.46 24.50
CA CYS A 406 30.03 -18.40 24.43
C CYS A 406 28.69 -17.71 24.11
N VAL A 407 28.55 -16.43 24.46
CA VAL A 407 27.35 -15.62 24.20
C VAL A 407 27.32 -15.07 22.77
N GLN A 408 28.43 -15.05 22.01
CA GLN A 408 28.43 -14.54 20.64
C GLN A 408 27.69 -15.45 19.64
N CYS A 409 27.53 -16.76 19.94
CA CYS A 409 26.57 -17.63 19.23
C CYS A 409 25.10 -17.38 19.63
N HIS A 410 24.88 -16.68 20.75
CA HIS A 410 23.59 -16.22 21.26
C HIS A 410 23.38 -14.72 21.00
N SER A 411 24.14 -14.12 20.08
CA SER A 411 23.93 -12.74 19.69
C SER A 411 22.57 -12.61 19.00
N SER A 412 21.82 -11.59 19.38
CA SER A 412 20.56 -11.25 18.73
C SER A 412 20.84 -10.93 17.27
N ALA A 413 20.44 -11.82 16.37
CA ALA A 413 20.43 -11.55 14.95
C ALA A 413 19.03 -11.08 14.55
N ASP A 414 18.97 -10.08 13.69
CA ASP A 414 17.72 -9.76 13.01
C ASP A 414 17.33 -11.00 12.19
N GLY A 415 16.21 -11.63 12.55
CA GLY A 415 15.70 -12.79 11.79
C GLY A 415 15.58 -12.43 10.31
N THR A 416 15.58 -13.41 9.41
CA THR A 416 15.41 -13.12 7.97
C THR A 416 14.10 -12.36 7.72
N LEU A 417 14.00 -11.63 6.61
CA LEU A 417 12.77 -10.90 6.25
C LEU A 417 11.53 -11.81 6.32
N ARG A 418 11.67 -13.09 5.95
CA ARG A 418 10.61 -14.10 6.06
C ARG A 418 10.23 -14.36 7.53
N GLN A 419 11.21 -14.56 8.40
CA GLN A 419 11.00 -14.82 9.83
C GLN A 419 10.37 -13.64 10.56
N GLN A 420 10.77 -12.41 10.23
CA GLN A 420 10.16 -11.20 10.77
C GLN A 420 8.69 -11.07 10.33
N LEU A 421 8.40 -11.35 9.04
CA LEU A 421 7.02 -11.37 8.53
C LEU A 421 6.18 -12.48 9.16
N GLN A 422 6.76 -13.67 9.39
CA GLN A 422 6.11 -14.78 10.10
C GLN A 422 5.72 -14.38 11.52
N HIS A 423 6.64 -13.79 12.28
CA HIS A 423 6.41 -13.36 13.66
C HIS A 423 5.29 -12.31 13.73
N ASN A 424 5.37 -11.25 12.92
CA ASN A 424 4.37 -10.18 12.91
C ASN A 424 2.97 -10.68 12.50
N THR A 425 2.91 -11.64 11.58
CA THR A 425 1.64 -12.26 11.16
C THR A 425 1.03 -13.11 12.26
N LYS A 426 1.85 -13.84 13.04
CA LYS A 426 1.41 -14.66 14.17
C LYS A 426 0.87 -13.82 15.32
N GLU A 427 1.59 -12.76 15.68
CA GLU A 427 1.16 -11.76 16.67
C GLU A 427 -0.20 -11.16 16.31
N LEU A 428 -0.37 -10.75 15.05
CA LEU A 428 -1.63 -10.16 14.57
C LEU A 428 -2.82 -11.13 14.66
N LEU A 429 -2.59 -12.43 14.47
CA LEU A 429 -3.64 -13.45 14.46
C LEU A 429 -3.88 -14.11 15.84
N GLN A 430 -3.13 -13.73 16.88
CA GLN A 430 -3.17 -14.33 18.23
C GLN A 430 -3.05 -15.88 18.20
N ALA A 431 -2.42 -16.43 17.18
CA ALA A 431 -2.28 -17.86 17.01
C ALA A 431 -1.02 -18.35 17.73
N SER A 432 -1.20 -19.07 18.85
CA SER A 432 -0.10 -19.70 19.59
C SER A 432 0.18 -21.09 19.05
N PHE A 433 1.22 -21.22 18.22
CA PHE A 433 1.84 -22.50 17.91
C PHE A 433 3.35 -22.38 18.12
N ASP A 434 3.94 -23.30 18.88
CA ASP A 434 5.33 -23.31 19.41
C ASP A 434 6.42 -23.50 18.34
N PHE A 435 6.40 -22.69 17.27
CA PHE A 435 7.45 -22.76 16.25
C PHE A 435 7.83 -21.37 15.75
N THR A 436 8.99 -20.89 16.16
CA THR A 436 9.77 -19.84 15.48
C THR A 436 11.21 -20.32 15.32
N THR A 437 11.69 -20.33 14.08
CA THR A 437 13.00 -20.83 13.66
C THR A 437 14.09 -19.77 13.87
N PHE A 438 14.55 -19.67 15.12
CA PHE A 438 15.95 -19.68 15.59
C PHE A 438 15.81 -20.11 17.06
N GLY A 439 16.54 -21.15 17.47
CA GLY A 439 16.15 -22.02 18.58
C GLY A 439 15.85 -21.33 19.92
N ASN A 440 14.57 -21.27 20.29
CA ASN A 440 14.16 -21.04 21.68
C ASN A 440 14.22 -22.33 22.53
N LYS A 441 14.54 -23.48 21.93
CA LYS A 441 14.97 -24.61 22.74
C LYS A 441 16.27 -24.20 23.41
N LYS A 442 16.32 -24.32 24.74
CA LYS A 442 17.60 -24.30 25.46
C LYS A 442 18.55 -25.17 24.66
N VAL A 443 19.66 -24.59 24.22
CA VAL A 443 20.78 -25.37 23.71
C VAL A 443 21.18 -26.24 24.89
N ASP A 444 20.81 -27.51 24.82
CA ASP A 444 21.16 -28.50 25.81
C ASP A 444 22.44 -29.20 25.35
N ASN A 445 23.00 -30.00 26.26
CA ASN A 445 24.26 -30.67 25.99
C ASN A 445 24.17 -31.55 24.73
N GLU A 446 22.99 -32.00 24.30
CA GLU A 446 22.82 -32.84 23.13
C GLU A 446 23.20 -32.13 21.81
N GLN A 447 22.90 -30.83 21.69
CA GLN A 447 23.27 -30.07 20.48
C GLN A 447 24.77 -29.76 20.42
N CYS A 448 25.40 -29.45 21.55
CA CYS A 448 26.86 -29.32 21.63
C CYS A 448 27.54 -30.66 21.33
N LEU A 449 27.03 -31.75 21.90
CA LEU A 449 27.52 -33.11 21.70
C LEU A 449 27.44 -33.55 20.23
N LYS A 450 26.43 -33.13 19.45
CA LYS A 450 26.36 -33.44 18.02
C LYS A 450 27.48 -32.83 17.19
N CYS A 451 28.01 -31.67 17.59
CA CYS A 451 29.19 -31.08 16.92
C CYS A 451 30.51 -31.76 17.33
N HIS A 452 30.56 -32.35 18.54
CA HIS A 452 31.73 -33.01 19.14
C HIS A 452 31.72 -34.55 19.04
N GLN A 453 30.61 -35.17 18.66
CA GLN A 453 30.56 -36.60 18.31
C GLN A 453 31.01 -36.79 16.86
N ARG A 454 32.29 -36.54 16.60
CA ARG A 454 32.94 -36.85 15.33
C ARG A 454 33.80 -38.11 15.49
N PRO A 455 33.94 -38.94 14.45
CA PRO A 455 34.74 -40.17 14.52
C PRO A 455 36.21 -39.97 14.98
N ASN A 456 36.77 -38.77 14.81
CA ASN A 456 38.15 -38.42 15.14
C ASN A 456 38.29 -37.49 16.37
N ASP A 457 37.26 -37.33 17.19
CA ASP A 457 37.37 -36.53 18.42
C ASP A 457 38.20 -37.30 19.48
N ARG A 458 39.20 -36.63 20.08
CA ARG A 458 40.15 -37.24 21.02
C ARG A 458 39.59 -37.40 22.43
N HIS A 459 38.49 -36.70 22.77
CA HIS A 459 37.85 -36.76 24.08
C HIS A 459 36.35 -37.06 23.99
N PRO A 460 35.96 -38.33 23.77
CA PRO A 460 34.55 -38.70 23.75
C PRO A 460 33.88 -38.46 25.10
N THR A 461 33.06 -37.43 25.15
CA THR A 461 32.27 -36.97 26.30
C THR A 461 31.32 -38.02 26.88
N HIS A 462 30.95 -39.05 26.12
CA HIS A 462 30.14 -40.17 26.63
C HIS A 462 30.85 -40.99 27.70
N ARG A 463 32.19 -40.98 27.76
CA ARG A 463 32.98 -41.69 28.77
C ARG A 463 32.79 -41.13 30.19
N PHE A 464 32.38 -39.86 30.29
CA PHE A 464 32.11 -39.18 31.56
C PHE A 464 30.80 -39.64 32.20
N ASN A 465 29.86 -40.15 31.41
CA ASN A 465 28.58 -40.70 31.89
C ASN A 465 28.66 -42.22 32.12
N GLU A 466 29.86 -42.80 32.08
CA GLU A 466 30.04 -44.22 32.37
C GLU A 466 29.62 -44.51 33.83
N PRO A 467 28.93 -45.64 34.08
CA PRO A 467 28.37 -45.97 35.39
C PRO A 467 29.38 -45.94 36.55
N ARG A 468 30.65 -46.20 36.27
CA ARG A 468 31.74 -46.19 37.26
C ARG A 468 32.04 -44.81 37.86
N PHE A 469 31.61 -43.72 37.23
CA PHE A 469 31.79 -42.35 37.75
C PHE A 469 30.53 -41.78 38.41
N LYS A 470 29.45 -42.58 38.50
CA LYS A 470 28.13 -42.15 38.98
C LYS A 470 28.13 -41.58 40.40
N GLU A 471 28.89 -42.18 41.32
CA GLU A 471 28.97 -41.71 42.71
C GLU A 471 29.75 -40.40 42.84
N ALA A 472 30.86 -40.26 42.09
CA ALA A 472 31.63 -39.03 42.05
C ALA A 472 30.81 -37.85 41.47
N ILE A 473 30.03 -38.10 40.41
CA ILE A 473 29.13 -37.11 39.79
C ILE A 473 28.00 -36.69 40.75
N ALA A 474 27.43 -37.66 41.48
CA ALA A 474 26.38 -37.40 42.47
C ALA A 474 26.90 -36.57 43.66
N GLN A 475 28.13 -36.82 44.10
CA GLN A 475 28.73 -36.10 45.24
C GLN A 475 29.08 -34.65 44.94
N ILE A 476 29.56 -34.33 43.73
CA ILE A 476 29.87 -32.94 43.33
C ILE A 476 28.66 -32.18 42.77
N GLN A 477 27.48 -32.83 42.72
CA GLN A 477 26.24 -32.30 42.13
C GLN A 477 26.41 -31.72 40.72
N ALA A 478 27.30 -32.30 39.91
CA ALA A 478 27.51 -31.88 38.53
C ALA A 478 26.34 -32.34 37.66
N GLN A 479 25.28 -31.53 37.62
CA GLN A 479 24.09 -31.79 36.80
C GLN A 479 24.24 -31.19 35.39
N ASN A 480 25.16 -30.23 35.20
CA ASN A 480 25.56 -29.62 33.93
C ASN A 480 27.04 -29.22 34.01
N CYS A 481 27.83 -29.61 33.01
CA CYS A 481 29.24 -29.22 32.93
C CYS A 481 29.35 -28.02 31.99
N THR A 482 29.16 -26.81 32.49
CA THR A 482 29.48 -25.60 31.72
C THR A 482 30.65 -24.80 32.29
N THR A 483 31.36 -25.30 33.30
CA THR A 483 32.44 -24.49 33.92
C THR A 483 33.72 -25.21 34.36
N CYS A 484 33.88 -26.53 34.19
CA CYS A 484 35.05 -27.23 34.77
C CYS A 484 36.12 -27.73 33.79
N HIS A 485 35.95 -27.59 32.47
CA HIS A 485 37.02 -27.87 31.51
C HIS A 485 37.07 -26.79 30.43
N GLY A 486 38.01 -25.85 30.57
CA GLY A 486 38.49 -25.07 29.46
C GLY A 486 39.77 -25.70 28.94
N GLU A 487 39.73 -26.37 27.79
CA GLU A 487 40.94 -26.66 27.00
C GLU A 487 41.45 -25.42 26.24
N HIS A 488 40.93 -24.24 26.57
CA HIS A 488 41.19 -23.03 25.79
C HIS A 488 42.47 -22.28 26.17
N LEU A 489 43.22 -22.67 27.21
CA LEU A 489 44.47 -21.96 27.59
C LEU A 489 45.57 -22.82 28.24
N GLY A 490 45.48 -24.16 28.24
CA GLY A 490 46.50 -25.01 28.86
C GLY A 490 46.74 -24.79 30.38
N ARG A 491 45.77 -24.18 31.10
CA ARG A 491 45.80 -24.00 32.57
C ARG A 491 44.38 -24.07 33.17
N ARG A 492 44.23 -24.62 34.39
CA ARG A 492 42.98 -24.57 35.17
C ARG A 492 42.83 -23.22 35.86
N VAL A 493 41.69 -22.55 35.69
CA VAL A 493 41.36 -21.30 36.41
C VAL A 493 39.94 -21.39 36.97
N LYS A 494 39.77 -20.94 38.22
CA LYS A 494 38.53 -21.00 39.01
C LYS A 494 37.84 -19.62 38.97
N PHE A 495 36.56 -19.56 38.61
CA PHE A 495 35.73 -18.36 38.83
C PHE A 495 35.17 -18.36 40.26
N GLU A 496 35.10 -17.20 40.89
CA GLU A 496 34.92 -17.00 42.33
C GLU A 496 33.55 -17.41 42.92
N GLN A 497 33.65 -17.79 44.21
CA GLN A 497 32.64 -17.94 45.28
C GLN A 497 31.47 -18.92 45.08
N VAL A 498 31.72 -20.16 45.51
CA VAL A 498 30.69 -21.11 45.99
C VAL A 498 30.95 -21.33 47.48
N ASP A 499 30.01 -20.94 48.33
CA ASP A 499 30.06 -21.12 49.80
C ASP A 499 29.81 -22.59 50.19
N PHE A 500 30.82 -23.43 49.94
CA PHE A 500 30.93 -24.84 50.35
C PHE A 500 32.42 -25.24 50.18
N CYS A 501 33.22 -25.67 51.14
CA CYS A 501 33.03 -26.14 52.51
C CYS A 501 34.37 -25.98 53.26
N VAL A 502 34.49 -24.98 54.12
CA VAL A 502 35.69 -24.75 54.97
C VAL A 502 35.81 -25.81 56.09
N ASN A 503 34.72 -26.54 56.37
CA ASN A 503 34.70 -27.59 57.41
C ASN A 503 35.10 -28.99 56.93
N CYS A 504 35.24 -29.23 55.62
CA CYS A 504 35.69 -30.53 55.08
C CYS A 504 37.10 -30.50 54.49
N HIS A 505 37.72 -29.32 54.39
CA HIS A 505 39.04 -29.10 53.80
C HIS A 505 39.96 -28.24 54.67
N SER A 506 39.63 -28.07 55.96
CA SER A 506 40.43 -27.32 56.94
C SER A 506 41.85 -27.88 57.11
N ASP A 507 42.04 -29.18 56.84
CA ASP A 507 43.30 -29.89 57.04
C ASP A 507 43.88 -30.48 55.72
N THR A 508 43.45 -29.97 54.56
CA THR A 508 43.94 -30.44 53.25
C THR A 508 45.08 -29.54 52.72
N GLU A 509 46.30 -29.83 53.16
CA GLU A 509 47.52 -29.35 52.51
C GLU A 509 47.91 -30.26 51.34
N ILE A 510 47.80 -29.77 50.10
CA ILE A 510 48.86 -29.94 49.09
C ILE A 510 48.92 -28.63 48.29
N LYS A 511 49.73 -27.69 48.77
CA LYS A 511 50.01 -26.42 48.07
C LYS A 511 51.52 -26.21 47.89
N ASN A 512 52.24 -27.30 47.69
CA ASN A 512 53.56 -27.31 47.07
C ASN A 512 53.75 -28.68 46.41
N ASP A 513 53.25 -28.85 45.18
CA ASP A 513 54.16 -29.40 44.18
C ASP A 513 54.92 -28.19 43.61
N PRO A 514 56.18 -27.99 44.02
CA PRO A 514 56.98 -26.83 43.73
C PRO A 514 57.70 -27.06 42.41
N ILE A 515 57.00 -26.89 41.29
CA ILE A 515 57.68 -26.58 40.03
C ILE A 515 57.17 -25.23 39.56
N ASP A 516 57.51 -24.21 40.35
CA ASP A 516 57.41 -22.78 40.02
C ASP A 516 58.29 -22.36 38.83
N PHE A 517 58.82 -23.31 38.07
CA PHE A 517 59.53 -23.05 36.83
C PHE A 517 58.62 -23.33 35.65
N LYS A 518 58.34 -22.30 34.86
CA LYS A 518 57.62 -22.49 33.60
C LYS A 518 58.51 -23.36 32.70
N HIS A 519 57.92 -24.29 31.97
CA HIS A 519 58.63 -25.07 30.94
C HIS A 519 59.40 -24.18 29.96
N ALA A 520 58.87 -22.99 29.65
CA ALA A 520 59.57 -21.98 28.87
C ALA A 520 60.88 -21.49 29.51
N ASP A 521 60.94 -21.35 30.83
CA ASP A 521 62.13 -20.92 31.57
C ASP A 521 63.19 -22.04 31.61
N LEU A 522 62.75 -23.30 31.69
CA LEU A 522 63.63 -24.48 31.62
C LEU A 522 64.25 -24.64 30.21
N ILE A 523 63.45 -24.41 29.17
CA ILE A 523 63.88 -24.39 27.76
C ILE A 523 64.88 -23.24 27.53
N LEU A 524 64.58 -22.04 28.03
CA LEU A 524 65.49 -20.87 27.92
C LEU A 524 66.82 -21.07 28.65
N GLN A 525 66.82 -21.84 29.75
CA GLN A 525 68.01 -22.13 30.54
C GLN A 525 68.73 -23.42 30.12
N ASN A 526 68.29 -24.07 29.04
CA ASN A 526 68.84 -25.34 28.55
C ASN A 526 68.86 -26.48 29.59
N LYS A 527 67.87 -26.51 30.49
CA LYS A 527 67.72 -27.52 31.56
C LYS A 527 66.96 -28.77 31.06
N TRP A 528 67.40 -29.30 29.92
CA TRP A 528 66.75 -30.38 29.18
C TRP A 528 66.66 -31.70 29.95
N ASP A 529 67.56 -31.90 30.92
CA ASP A 529 67.57 -33.05 31.82
C ASP A 529 66.30 -33.16 32.67
N THR A 530 65.69 -32.02 33.05
CA THR A 530 64.43 -32.01 33.80
C THR A 530 63.21 -32.37 32.95
N CYS A 531 63.29 -32.20 31.62
CA CYS A 531 62.21 -32.58 30.73
C CYS A 531 62.10 -34.10 30.71
N ILE A 532 63.21 -34.79 30.43
CA ILE A 532 63.30 -36.24 30.20
C ILE A 532 63.00 -37.10 31.43
N GLN A 533 63.14 -36.58 32.64
CA GLN A 533 62.72 -37.28 33.85
C GLN A 533 61.20 -37.49 33.93
N CYS A 534 60.42 -36.72 33.17
CA CYS A 534 58.98 -36.88 33.00
C CYS A 534 58.58 -37.21 31.54
N HIS A 535 59.54 -37.40 30.62
CA HIS A 535 59.35 -37.47 29.17
C HIS A 535 59.58 -38.87 28.60
N ASP A 536 59.08 -39.90 29.26
CA ASP A 536 58.65 -41.04 28.45
C ASP A 536 57.48 -40.53 27.60
N PHE A 537 57.75 -40.22 26.33
CA PHE A 537 57.13 -39.10 25.62
C PHE A 537 55.59 -39.15 25.56
N HIS A 538 54.94 -40.29 25.80
CA HIS A 538 53.50 -40.36 26.09
C HIS A 538 53.12 -41.52 27.06
N GLY A 539 54.00 -41.90 27.99
CA GLY A 539 53.77 -43.02 28.92
C GLY A 539 53.75 -44.39 28.22
N ASN A 540 54.67 -44.59 27.29
CA ASN A 540 54.77 -45.82 26.50
C ASN A 540 55.48 -46.95 27.25
N HIS A 541 56.29 -46.68 28.26
CA HIS A 541 56.95 -47.68 29.08
C HIS A 541 56.17 -47.89 30.38
N GLU A 542 56.08 -49.14 30.82
CA GLU A 542 55.51 -49.44 32.12
C GLU A 542 56.56 -49.11 33.21
N MET A 543 56.47 -47.90 33.78
CA MET A 543 57.39 -47.42 34.80
C MET A 543 56.65 -46.93 36.06
N GLN A 544 57.30 -47.05 37.22
CA GLN A 544 56.85 -46.37 38.43
C GLN A 544 57.41 -44.95 38.45
N VAL A 545 56.52 -43.96 38.55
CA VAL A 545 56.91 -42.55 38.55
C VAL A 545 57.62 -42.22 39.86
N PRO A 546 58.88 -41.76 39.83
CA PRO A 546 59.61 -41.40 41.02
C PRO A 546 59.00 -40.18 41.68
N VAL A 547 58.68 -40.29 42.97
CA VAL A 547 58.05 -39.20 43.76
C VAL A 547 59.06 -38.25 44.40
N ALA A 548 60.37 -38.52 44.27
CA ALA A 548 61.44 -37.63 44.72
C ALA A 548 62.61 -37.58 43.72
N ILE A 549 63.25 -36.42 43.60
CA ILE A 549 64.34 -36.16 42.62
C ILE A 549 65.51 -37.14 42.77
N LYS A 550 65.85 -37.56 43.98
CA LYS A 550 66.94 -38.54 44.20
C LYS A 550 66.63 -39.93 43.63
N ASP A 551 65.35 -40.24 43.44
CA ASP A 551 64.85 -41.52 42.95
C ASP A 551 64.58 -41.46 41.44
N THR A 552 64.90 -40.32 40.80
CA THR A 552 64.81 -40.15 39.34
C THR A 552 66.04 -40.71 38.63
N ILE A 553 65.89 -40.98 37.33
CA ILE A 553 67.01 -41.40 36.47
C ILE A 553 68.07 -40.30 36.48
N SER A 554 69.31 -40.69 36.75
CA SER A 554 70.39 -39.73 36.92
C SER A 554 70.75 -39.08 35.58
N LYS A 555 71.23 -37.83 35.63
CA LYS A 555 71.71 -37.11 34.44
C LYS A 555 72.81 -37.85 33.69
N LYS A 556 73.61 -38.67 34.39
CA LYS A 556 74.67 -39.46 33.78
C LYS A 556 74.08 -40.57 32.91
N GLU A 557 73.13 -41.34 33.45
CA GLU A 557 72.43 -42.42 32.72
C GLU A 557 71.69 -41.90 31.49
N LEU A 558 71.02 -40.76 31.59
CA LEU A 558 70.35 -40.14 30.43
C LEU A 558 71.34 -39.73 29.33
N ASN A 559 72.50 -39.18 29.70
CA ASN A 559 73.52 -38.81 28.73
C ASN A 559 74.19 -40.03 28.09
N ASP A 560 74.33 -41.13 28.82
CA ASP A 560 74.87 -42.38 28.30
C ASP A 560 73.87 -43.05 27.32
N TYR A 561 72.56 -43.01 27.63
CA TYR A 561 71.49 -43.41 26.71
C TYR A 561 71.53 -42.63 25.38
N TYR A 562 71.68 -41.30 25.42
CA TYR A 562 71.78 -40.48 24.19
C TYR A 562 72.97 -40.79 23.31
N ARG A 563 74.01 -41.44 23.86
CA ARG A 563 75.18 -41.89 23.10
C ARG A 563 75.01 -43.30 22.54
N GLY A 564 73.80 -43.85 22.61
CA GLY A 564 73.45 -45.21 22.15
C GLY A 564 73.64 -46.29 23.21
N GLY A 565 73.70 -45.90 24.49
CA GLY A 565 73.70 -46.83 25.62
C GLY A 565 72.31 -47.42 25.92
N ASP A 566 72.23 -48.25 26.97
CA ASP A 566 71.01 -48.97 27.34
C ASP A 566 69.85 -48.04 27.73
N ASP A 567 68.61 -48.46 27.42
CA ASP A 567 67.38 -47.70 27.65
C ASP A 567 67.03 -47.66 29.16
N PRO A 568 67.04 -46.48 29.81
CA PRO A 568 66.83 -46.39 31.25
C PRO A 568 65.35 -46.43 31.66
N PHE A 569 64.41 -46.50 30.69
CA PHE A 569 62.96 -46.48 30.95
C PHE A 569 62.32 -47.88 31.00
N GLY A 570 63.09 -48.94 30.72
CA GLY A 570 62.66 -50.33 30.74
C GLY A 570 62.28 -50.88 29.36
N ASP A 571 62.28 -52.20 29.21
CA ASP A 571 62.14 -52.85 27.90
C ASP A 571 60.67 -53.07 27.46
N VAL A 572 59.73 -52.96 28.39
CA VAL A 572 58.31 -53.25 28.13
C VAL A 572 57.60 -51.99 27.65
N LYS A 573 57.31 -51.94 26.34
CA LYS A 573 56.61 -50.83 25.68
C LYS A 573 55.16 -51.20 25.38
N THR A 574 54.24 -50.27 25.64
CA THR A 574 52.79 -50.43 25.43
C THR A 574 52.42 -50.38 23.95
N TYR A 575 53.20 -49.64 23.15
CA TYR A 575 53.03 -49.47 21.71
C TYR A 575 54.38 -49.51 20.99
N MET A 576 54.51 -50.40 20.01
CA MET A 576 55.67 -50.52 19.13
C MET A 576 55.35 -49.85 17.79
N ALA A 577 56.23 -48.97 17.29
CA ALA A 577 56.07 -48.37 15.96
C ALA A 577 56.34 -49.41 14.87
N THR A 578 55.38 -49.65 13.97
CA THR A 578 55.59 -50.45 12.76
C THR A 578 56.26 -49.59 11.69
N LEU A 579 57.46 -49.98 11.25
CA LEU A 579 58.39 -49.20 10.43
C LEU A 579 57.95 -48.84 8.98
N ASN A 580 56.66 -48.88 8.63
CA ASN A 580 56.20 -48.66 7.24
C ASN A 580 55.01 -47.69 7.11
N GLU A 581 55.03 -46.54 7.79
CA GLU A 581 54.32 -45.33 7.33
C GLU A 581 55.22 -44.09 7.48
#